data_AF-A0A350P987-F1
#
_entry.id   AF-A0A350P987-F1
#
_cell.length_a   1.000
_cell.length_b   1.000
_cell.length_c   1.000
_cell.angle_alpha   90.00
_cell.angle_beta   90.00
_cell.angle_gamma   90.00
#
_symmetry.space_group_name_H-M   'P 1'
#
loop_
_entity.id
_entity.type
_entity.pdbx_description
1 polymer ?
#
loop_
_entity_poly.entity_id
_entity_poly.type
_entity_poly.pdbx_seq_one_letter_code
_entity_poly.pdbx_strand_id
1 'polypeptide(L)'
;MKKSTIYIADYILPMDDDNTLIENGGILVEDGIIKSIDASEELTVTFPHAEVVYLENQLLMPGLINTHCHSGMLRGTAEGLPVWDWLQQYIDPMHRVLLPEDASLSSWLCYAEALLSGTTCIVDMWRYMHGSAEAAEQLGIRACLVPYVAEHPDHNYFETLDTNEQLINQWHEKGDGRIQVWVGLEHLFYAEPHALTRIAAMCNDYNVGFHTHSNESQFDVEQTLARYQCRPLHALERQGLLEAPKVLLAHCVWVDESEIPLMAHRNIGVAHNPISNMKLASGAAPVVEMLKAGIAVGLGTDGEKENNNLNIFK
;
A
#
# COMPACT_ATOMS: atom_id res chain seq x y z
N MET A 1 -30.51 -15.84 -14.65
CA MET A 1 -29.56 -16.92 -14.28
C MET A 1 -28.27 -16.24 -13.88
N LYS A 2 -27.68 -16.59 -12.74
CA LYS A 2 -26.37 -16.05 -12.35
C LYS A 2 -25.35 -16.48 -13.40
N LYS A 3 -24.45 -15.59 -13.79
CA LYS A 3 -23.47 -15.89 -14.83
C LYS A 3 -22.28 -16.58 -14.18
N SER A 4 -22.22 -17.91 -14.29
CA SER A 4 -21.08 -18.71 -13.85
C SER A 4 -20.10 -18.86 -15.01
N THR A 5 -18.82 -18.59 -14.77
CA THR A 5 -17.74 -18.72 -15.78
C THR A 5 -16.61 -19.56 -15.21
N ILE A 6 -16.11 -20.53 -15.98
CA ILE A 6 -14.89 -21.28 -15.69
C ILE A 6 -13.77 -20.70 -16.57
N TYR A 7 -12.73 -20.18 -15.94
CA TYR A 7 -11.48 -19.81 -16.64
C TYR A 7 -10.52 -20.98 -16.57
N ILE A 8 -10.10 -21.52 -17.72
CA ILE A 8 -9.16 -22.62 -17.83
C ILE A 8 -7.82 -22.08 -18.32
N ALA A 9 -6.72 -22.46 -17.68
CA ALA A 9 -5.37 -22.07 -18.05
C ALA A 9 -4.42 -23.27 -17.95
N ASP A 10 -3.25 -23.18 -18.58
CA ASP A 10 -2.24 -24.25 -18.53
C ASP A 10 -1.75 -24.47 -17.09
N TYR A 11 -1.65 -23.38 -16.32
CA TYR A 11 -1.22 -23.41 -14.94
C TYR A 11 -2.07 -22.48 -14.07
N ILE A 12 -2.42 -22.95 -12.88
CA ILE A 12 -3.03 -22.14 -11.82
C ILE A 12 -2.16 -22.21 -10.58
N LEU A 13 -1.79 -21.03 -10.07
CA LEU A 13 -1.13 -20.82 -8.79
C LEU A 13 -2.14 -20.22 -7.80
N PRO A 14 -2.79 -21.02 -6.94
CA PRO A 14 -3.75 -20.52 -5.95
C PRO A 14 -3.08 -19.72 -4.81
N MET A 15 -1.76 -19.85 -4.63
CA MET A 15 -0.99 -19.25 -3.52
C MET A 15 -1.44 -19.77 -2.14
N ASP A 16 -1.66 -21.08 -2.03
CA ASP A 16 -1.91 -21.76 -0.75
C ASP A 16 -0.59 -22.07 0.00
N ASP A 17 -0.71 -22.54 1.25
CA ASP A 17 0.44 -22.84 2.12
C ASP A 17 1.37 -23.92 1.54
N ASP A 18 0.84 -24.79 0.66
CA ASP A 18 1.57 -25.89 0.03
C ASP A 18 2.26 -25.48 -1.29
N ASN A 19 2.08 -24.23 -1.75
CA ASN A 19 2.54 -23.75 -3.07
C ASN A 19 2.09 -24.66 -4.22
N THR A 20 0.82 -25.07 -4.18
CA THR A 20 0.23 -25.96 -5.18
C THR A 20 0.36 -25.38 -6.59
N LEU A 21 0.67 -26.24 -7.56
CA LEU A 21 0.59 -25.94 -8.98
C LEU A 21 -0.44 -26.88 -9.61
N ILE A 22 -1.51 -26.31 -10.17
CA ILE A 22 -2.54 -27.09 -10.88
C ILE A 22 -2.28 -26.97 -12.38
N GLU A 23 -1.83 -28.07 -13.00
CA GLU A 23 -1.70 -28.18 -14.45
C GLU A 23 -3.07 -28.40 -15.09
N ASN A 24 -3.34 -27.70 -16.21
CA ASN A 24 -4.65 -27.70 -16.88
C ASN A 24 -5.81 -27.42 -15.89
N GLY A 25 -5.59 -26.45 -15.00
CA GLY A 25 -6.55 -26.07 -13.96
C GLY A 25 -7.68 -25.19 -14.48
N GLY A 26 -8.72 -25.05 -13.66
CA GLY A 26 -9.77 -24.05 -13.86
C GLY A 26 -10.11 -23.30 -12.57
N ILE A 27 -10.67 -22.09 -12.73
CA ILE A 27 -11.27 -21.30 -11.66
C ILE A 27 -12.72 -21.03 -12.01
N LEU A 28 -13.64 -21.50 -11.17
CA LEU A 28 -15.06 -21.16 -11.27
C LEU A 28 -15.32 -19.83 -10.57
N VAL A 29 -15.85 -18.86 -11.31
CA VAL A 29 -16.27 -17.55 -10.79
C VAL A 29 -17.77 -17.39 -10.97
N GLU A 30 -18.45 -16.97 -9.90
CA GLU A 30 -19.87 -16.61 -9.90
C GLU A 30 -20.06 -15.26 -9.23
N ASP A 31 -20.70 -14.33 -9.95
CA ASP A 31 -20.97 -12.97 -9.46
C ASP A 31 -19.71 -12.27 -8.89
N GLY A 32 -18.56 -12.46 -9.54
CA GLY A 32 -17.27 -11.89 -9.13
C GLY A 32 -16.59 -12.60 -7.95
N ILE A 33 -17.13 -13.73 -7.49
CA ILE A 33 -16.59 -14.50 -6.35
C ILE A 33 -16.06 -15.85 -6.86
N ILE A 34 -14.84 -16.20 -6.44
CA ILE A 34 -14.26 -17.53 -6.69
C ILE A 34 -15.06 -18.57 -5.88
N LYS A 35 -15.58 -19.59 -6.56
CA LYS A 35 -16.37 -20.67 -5.96
C LYS A 35 -15.63 -21.98 -5.85
N SER A 36 -14.74 -22.26 -6.80
CA SER A 36 -13.91 -23.46 -6.80
C SER A 36 -12.66 -23.23 -7.65
N ILE A 37 -11.58 -23.91 -7.29
CA ILE A 37 -10.32 -23.99 -8.04
C ILE A 37 -9.94 -25.47 -8.05
N ASP A 38 -9.81 -26.06 -9.24
CA ASP A 38 -9.51 -27.49 -9.38
C ASP A 38 -8.97 -27.80 -10.78
N ALA A 39 -8.71 -29.08 -11.09
CA ALA A 39 -8.51 -29.55 -12.44
C ALA A 39 -9.69 -29.17 -13.35
N SER A 40 -9.41 -28.73 -14.57
CA SER A 40 -10.44 -28.26 -15.51
C SER A 40 -11.47 -29.34 -15.87
N GLU A 41 -11.06 -30.61 -15.96
CA GLU A 41 -11.95 -31.75 -16.20
C GLU A 41 -12.98 -31.91 -15.07
N GLU A 42 -12.56 -31.75 -13.81
CA GLU A 42 -13.43 -31.86 -12.64
C GLU A 42 -14.45 -30.71 -12.61
N LEU A 43 -14.01 -29.48 -12.88
CA LEU A 43 -14.90 -28.32 -12.91
C LEU A 43 -15.91 -28.37 -14.05
N THR A 44 -15.50 -28.79 -15.25
CA THR A 44 -16.41 -28.85 -16.41
C THR A 44 -17.44 -29.97 -16.28
N VAL A 45 -17.10 -31.08 -15.59
CA VAL A 45 -18.06 -32.14 -15.23
C VAL A 45 -19.03 -31.67 -14.14
N THR A 46 -18.52 -30.99 -13.11
CA THR A 46 -19.33 -30.55 -11.95
C THR A 46 -20.25 -29.39 -12.30
N PHE A 47 -19.82 -28.50 -13.19
CA PHE A 47 -20.55 -27.28 -13.58
C PHE A 47 -20.77 -27.23 -15.11
N PRO A 48 -21.53 -28.17 -15.69
CA PRO A 48 -21.68 -28.33 -17.15
C PRO A 48 -22.45 -27.18 -17.84
N HIS A 49 -23.02 -26.25 -17.06
CA HIS A 49 -23.77 -25.09 -17.56
C HIS A 49 -22.99 -23.77 -17.44
N ALA A 50 -21.79 -23.79 -16.87
CA ALA A 50 -20.95 -22.60 -16.80
C ALA A 50 -20.38 -22.26 -18.19
N GLU A 51 -20.24 -20.96 -18.48
CA GLU A 51 -19.48 -20.50 -19.64
C GLU A 51 -18.01 -20.88 -19.45
N VAL A 52 -17.35 -21.38 -20.48
CA VAL A 52 -15.93 -21.77 -20.40
C VAL A 52 -15.09 -20.79 -21.22
N VAL A 53 -14.07 -20.22 -20.58
CA VAL A 53 -13.08 -19.34 -21.19
C VAL A 53 -11.72 -20.01 -21.11
N TYR A 54 -11.13 -20.30 -22.27
CA TYR A 54 -9.79 -20.87 -22.37
C TYR A 54 -8.74 -19.77 -22.49
N LEU A 55 -7.71 -19.84 -21.64
CA LEU A 55 -6.56 -18.95 -21.61
C LEU A 55 -5.31 -19.76 -21.97
N GLU A 56 -5.08 -19.92 -23.26
CA GLU A 56 -3.96 -20.71 -23.79
C GLU A 56 -2.61 -20.00 -23.59
N ASN A 57 -1.58 -20.75 -23.24
CA ASN A 57 -0.22 -20.27 -22.97
C ASN A 57 -0.17 -19.25 -21.82
N GLN A 58 -0.97 -19.47 -20.78
CA GLN A 58 -1.16 -18.55 -19.66
C GLN A 58 -1.01 -19.26 -18.31
N LEU A 59 -0.53 -18.50 -17.33
CA LEU A 59 -0.59 -18.85 -15.93
C LEU A 59 -1.58 -17.91 -15.24
N LEU A 60 -2.50 -18.47 -14.46
CA LEU A 60 -3.39 -17.71 -13.59
C LEU A 60 -2.90 -17.72 -12.16
N MET A 61 -2.91 -16.54 -11.53
CA MET A 61 -2.58 -16.35 -10.12
C MET A 61 -3.42 -15.20 -9.55
N PRO A 62 -3.54 -15.05 -8.22
CA PRO A 62 -4.06 -13.83 -7.62
C PRO A 62 -3.35 -12.59 -8.18
N GLY A 63 -4.12 -11.53 -8.43
CA GLY A 63 -3.53 -10.26 -8.83
C GLY A 63 -2.60 -9.72 -7.74
N LEU A 64 -1.55 -9.01 -8.15
CA LEU A 64 -0.55 -8.51 -7.23
C LEU A 64 -1.15 -7.42 -6.33
N ILE A 65 -0.65 -7.35 -5.10
CA ILE A 65 -0.97 -6.30 -4.14
C ILE A 65 0.27 -5.44 -3.97
N ASN A 66 0.20 -4.19 -4.40
CA ASN A 66 1.22 -3.19 -4.14
C ASN A 66 0.91 -2.51 -2.79
N THR A 67 1.66 -2.87 -1.75
CA THR A 67 1.34 -2.44 -0.38
C THR A 67 1.79 -1.03 -0.05
N HIS A 68 2.48 -0.33 -0.95
CA HIS A 68 2.85 1.05 -0.75
C HIS A 68 3.27 1.71 -2.07
N CYS A 69 2.62 2.82 -2.41
CA CYS A 69 2.85 3.60 -3.61
C CYS A 69 2.68 5.09 -3.32
N HIS A 70 3.37 5.92 -4.09
CA HIS A 70 3.05 7.33 -4.26
C HIS A 70 2.76 7.60 -5.74
N SER A 71 1.48 7.82 -6.08
CA SER A 71 1.11 8.29 -7.42
C SER A 71 1.94 9.51 -7.81
N GLY A 72 2.44 9.61 -9.04
CA GLY A 72 3.30 10.73 -9.45
C GLY A 72 3.54 10.81 -10.96
N MET A 73 4.23 11.86 -11.39
CA MET A 73 4.57 12.10 -12.81
C MET A 73 5.98 12.67 -13.01
N LEU A 74 6.88 12.43 -12.05
CA LEU A 74 8.26 12.91 -11.99
C LEU A 74 9.31 11.83 -12.29
N ARG A 75 8.97 10.80 -13.07
CA ARG A 75 9.86 9.69 -13.40
C ARG A 75 11.25 10.14 -13.78
N GLY A 76 12.26 9.68 -13.05
CA GLY A 76 13.65 9.91 -13.45
C GLY A 76 14.12 11.36 -13.35
N THR A 77 13.41 12.24 -12.64
CA THR A 77 13.76 13.67 -12.55
C THR A 77 14.70 14.02 -11.39
N ALA A 78 14.76 13.17 -10.36
CA ALA A 78 15.56 13.37 -9.16
C ALA A 78 16.29 12.05 -8.78
N GLU A 79 17.56 11.95 -9.17
CA GLU A 79 18.34 10.72 -9.15
C GLU A 79 19.64 10.87 -8.34
N GLY A 80 20.11 9.77 -7.73
CA GLY A 80 21.44 9.70 -7.10
C GLY A 80 21.57 10.50 -5.80
N LEU A 81 20.48 10.65 -5.06
CA LEU A 81 20.44 11.38 -3.78
C LEU A 81 19.95 10.46 -2.65
N PRO A 82 20.47 10.63 -1.42
CA PRO A 82 19.90 9.97 -0.26
C PRO A 82 18.53 10.56 0.09
N VAL A 83 17.67 9.79 0.76
CA VAL A 83 16.25 10.14 1.02
C VAL A 83 16.04 11.58 1.51
N TRP A 84 16.80 12.06 2.50
CA TRP A 84 16.59 13.40 3.07
C TRP A 84 16.99 14.54 2.14
N ASP A 85 18.09 14.38 1.40
CA ASP A 85 18.51 15.36 0.40
C ASP A 85 17.51 15.39 -0.75
N TRP A 86 17.04 14.22 -1.17
CA TRP A 86 16.04 14.06 -2.21
C TRP A 86 14.70 14.71 -1.82
N LEU A 87 14.23 14.47 -0.58
CA LEU A 87 13.01 15.08 -0.04
C LEU A 87 13.09 16.61 -0.07
N GLN A 88 14.13 17.18 0.53
CA GLN A 88 14.26 18.63 0.69
C GLN A 88 14.50 19.36 -0.63
N GLN A 89 15.27 18.77 -1.55
CA GLN A 89 15.67 19.44 -2.79
C GLN A 89 14.66 19.28 -3.92
N TYR A 90 13.86 18.22 -3.93
CA TYR A 90 12.97 17.91 -5.05
C TYR A 90 11.52 17.66 -4.64
N ILE A 91 11.27 16.84 -3.61
CA ILE A 91 9.92 16.37 -3.29
C ILE A 91 9.10 17.41 -2.55
N ASP A 92 9.68 18.07 -1.55
CA ASP A 92 9.04 19.18 -0.85
C ASP A 92 8.73 20.34 -1.82
N PRO A 93 9.66 20.80 -2.69
CA PRO A 93 9.35 21.77 -3.73
C PRO A 93 8.23 21.31 -4.68
N MET A 94 8.22 20.05 -5.10
CA MET A 94 7.15 19.50 -5.94
C MET A 94 5.80 19.59 -5.22
N HIS A 95 5.69 19.13 -3.97
CA HIS A 95 4.44 19.19 -3.25
C HIS A 95 3.97 20.63 -3.04
N ARG A 96 4.87 21.61 -2.83
CA ARG A 96 4.47 23.02 -2.68
C ARG A 96 3.79 23.60 -3.93
N VAL A 97 4.04 23.04 -5.12
CA VAL A 97 3.47 23.53 -6.39
C VAL A 97 2.49 22.56 -7.04
N LEU A 98 2.28 21.37 -6.46
CA LEU A 98 1.35 20.36 -6.96
C LEU A 98 -0.09 20.89 -6.96
N LEU A 99 -0.75 20.80 -8.11
CA LEU A 99 -2.16 21.16 -8.25
C LEU A 99 -3.06 19.91 -8.12
N PRO A 100 -4.33 20.06 -7.70
CA PRO A 100 -5.27 18.95 -7.63
C PRO A 100 -5.47 18.21 -8.97
N GLU A 101 -5.45 18.94 -10.09
CA GLU A 101 -5.59 18.34 -11.43
C GLU A 101 -4.39 17.45 -11.78
N ASP A 102 -3.17 17.92 -11.48
CA ASP A 102 -1.95 17.14 -11.70
C ASP A 102 -1.93 15.88 -10.81
N ALA A 103 -2.35 16.00 -9.55
CA ALA A 103 -2.45 14.86 -8.65
C ALA A 103 -3.47 13.82 -9.12
N SER A 104 -4.61 14.27 -9.65
CA SER A 104 -5.61 13.39 -10.26
C SER A 104 -5.04 12.66 -11.49
N LEU A 105 -4.44 13.40 -12.43
CA LEU A 105 -3.81 12.82 -13.62
C LEU A 105 -2.70 11.82 -13.27
N SER A 106 -1.92 12.11 -12.22
CA SER A 106 -0.91 11.19 -11.70
C SER A 106 -1.52 9.87 -11.23
N SER A 107 -2.64 9.93 -10.52
CA SER A 107 -3.34 8.73 -10.04
C SER A 107 -3.88 7.89 -11.19
N TRP A 108 -4.48 8.52 -12.21
CA TRP A 108 -4.93 7.84 -13.43
C TRP A 108 -3.80 7.11 -14.15
N LEU A 109 -2.65 7.78 -14.31
CA LEU A 109 -1.48 7.19 -14.94
C LEU A 109 -0.95 6.00 -14.13
N CYS A 110 -0.76 6.18 -12.83
CA CYS A 110 -0.17 5.18 -11.95
C CYS A 110 -1.06 3.93 -11.81
N TYR A 111 -2.38 4.12 -11.66
CA TYR A 111 -3.31 2.99 -11.53
C TYR A 111 -3.49 2.24 -12.84
N ALA A 112 -3.44 2.92 -13.99
CA ALA A 112 -3.41 2.25 -15.28
C ALA A 112 -2.14 1.40 -15.46
N GLU A 113 -0.96 1.93 -15.09
CA GLU A 113 0.30 1.18 -15.13
C GLU A 113 0.30 -0.03 -14.18
N ALA A 114 -0.27 0.14 -12.97
CA ALA A 114 -0.44 -0.94 -12.01
C ALA A 114 -1.31 -2.07 -12.61
N LEU A 115 -2.47 -1.75 -13.19
CA LEU A 115 -3.34 -2.74 -13.82
C LEU A 115 -2.67 -3.43 -15.01
N LEU A 116 -1.96 -2.68 -15.86
CA LEU A 116 -1.23 -3.22 -17.02
C LEU A 116 -0.09 -4.17 -16.62
N SER A 117 0.42 -4.07 -15.39
CA SER A 117 1.44 -4.95 -14.83
C SER A 117 0.89 -6.10 -13.97
N GLY A 118 -0.44 -6.23 -13.87
CA GLY A 118 -1.09 -7.30 -13.10
C GLY A 118 -1.32 -6.98 -11.61
N THR A 119 -1.08 -5.74 -11.19
CA THR A 119 -1.44 -5.25 -9.86
C THR A 119 -2.91 -4.90 -9.82
N THR A 120 -3.66 -5.54 -8.92
CA THR A 120 -5.12 -5.36 -8.79
C THR A 120 -5.53 -4.68 -7.50
N CYS A 121 -4.59 -4.52 -6.55
CA CYS A 121 -4.77 -3.78 -5.31
C CYS A 121 -3.58 -2.88 -5.02
N ILE A 122 -3.84 -1.65 -4.60
CA ILE A 122 -2.81 -0.67 -4.26
C ILE A 122 -3.11 0.03 -2.94
N VAL A 123 -2.08 0.24 -2.12
CA VAL A 123 -2.12 1.21 -1.02
C VAL A 123 -1.37 2.43 -1.53
N ASP A 124 -2.11 3.51 -1.81
CA ASP A 124 -1.55 4.73 -2.36
C ASP A 124 -1.56 5.82 -1.30
N MET A 125 -0.40 6.42 -1.05
CA MET A 125 -0.27 7.58 -0.19
C MET A 125 -0.01 8.81 -1.04
N TRP A 126 -0.99 9.70 -1.16
CA TRP A 126 -0.89 10.82 -2.08
C TRP A 126 -1.67 12.05 -1.61
N ARG A 127 -1.53 13.16 -2.35
CA ARG A 127 -2.28 14.40 -2.10
C ARG A 127 -3.48 14.50 -3.01
N TYR A 128 -4.50 15.26 -2.58
CA TYR A 128 -5.72 15.49 -3.35
C TYR A 128 -6.45 14.21 -3.77
N MET A 129 -6.53 13.22 -2.87
CA MET A 129 -6.96 11.85 -3.20
C MET A 129 -8.44 11.68 -3.58
N HIS A 130 -9.23 12.75 -3.67
CA HIS A 130 -10.52 12.68 -4.37
C HIS A 130 -10.33 12.25 -5.83
N GLY A 131 -9.32 12.80 -6.52
CA GLY A 131 -8.98 12.39 -7.89
C GLY A 131 -8.50 10.94 -7.96
N SER A 132 -7.76 10.49 -6.95
CA SER A 132 -7.34 9.10 -6.81
C SER A 132 -8.54 8.16 -6.65
N ALA A 133 -9.53 8.54 -5.83
CA ALA A 133 -10.74 7.76 -5.63
C ALA A 133 -11.57 7.65 -6.92
N GLU A 134 -11.73 8.75 -7.66
CA GLU A 134 -12.39 8.76 -8.97
C GLU A 134 -11.65 7.87 -9.97
N ALA A 135 -10.32 7.97 -10.05
CA ALA A 135 -9.51 7.11 -10.91
C ALA A 135 -9.69 5.63 -10.55
N ALA A 136 -9.65 5.30 -9.26
CA ALA A 136 -9.83 3.92 -8.79
C ALA A 136 -11.23 3.38 -9.13
N GLU A 137 -12.27 4.19 -8.94
CA GLU A 137 -13.65 3.81 -9.26
C GLU A 137 -13.82 3.49 -10.75
N GLN A 138 -13.30 4.36 -11.61
CA GLN A 138 -13.46 4.25 -13.06
C GLN A 138 -12.58 3.16 -13.69
N LEU A 139 -11.35 2.98 -13.20
CA LEU A 139 -10.44 1.92 -13.68
C LEU A 139 -10.79 0.56 -13.09
N GLY A 140 -11.49 0.52 -11.95
CA GLY A 140 -11.93 -0.71 -11.31
C GLY A 140 -10.87 -1.41 -10.44
N ILE A 141 -9.73 -0.76 -10.18
CA ILE A 141 -8.69 -1.25 -9.25
C ILE A 141 -9.21 -1.21 -7.81
N ARG A 142 -8.72 -2.11 -6.95
CA ARG A 142 -8.89 -1.99 -5.49
C ARG A 142 -7.87 -1.01 -4.94
N ALA A 143 -8.30 -0.03 -4.16
CA ALA A 143 -7.42 1.00 -3.64
C ALA A 143 -7.67 1.25 -2.15
N CYS A 144 -6.60 1.26 -1.38
CA CYS A 144 -6.57 1.85 -0.05
C CYS A 144 -5.89 3.21 -0.17
N LEU A 145 -6.68 4.27 -0.02
CA LEU A 145 -6.24 5.65 -0.15
C LEU A 145 -5.79 6.17 1.21
N VAL A 146 -4.58 6.70 1.26
CA VAL A 146 -3.94 7.22 2.47
C VAL A 146 -3.52 8.66 2.22
N PRO A 147 -4.30 9.67 2.65
CA PRO A 147 -3.92 11.05 2.43
C PRO A 147 -2.56 11.37 3.04
N TYR A 148 -1.73 12.09 2.29
CA TYR A 148 -0.39 12.50 2.70
C TYR A 148 -0.51 13.64 3.74
N VAL A 149 -0.85 13.29 4.97
CA VAL A 149 -1.16 14.26 6.03
C VAL A 149 0.10 14.77 6.71
N ALA A 150 0.17 16.09 6.88
CA ALA A 150 1.08 16.75 7.82
C ALA A 150 0.31 17.75 8.68
N GLU A 151 0.49 17.65 9.98
CA GLU A 151 -0.11 18.53 11.01
C GLU A 151 1.00 19.28 11.75
N HIS A 152 1.88 19.90 10.95
CA HIS A 152 2.98 20.74 11.43
C HIS A 152 3.02 22.04 10.62
N PRO A 153 3.19 23.23 11.24
CA PRO A 153 3.09 24.52 10.56
C PRO A 153 4.05 24.69 9.37
N ASP A 154 5.25 24.10 9.44
CA ASP A 154 6.26 24.18 8.36
C ASP A 154 5.91 23.34 7.11
N HIS A 155 4.91 22.47 7.25
CA HIS A 155 4.46 21.50 6.26
C HIS A 155 3.01 21.73 5.84
N ASN A 156 2.54 22.98 5.90
CA ASN A 156 1.17 23.41 5.58
C ASN A 156 0.73 23.23 4.11
N TYR A 157 1.57 22.62 3.28
CA TYR A 157 1.27 22.27 1.90
C TYR A 157 0.83 20.81 1.76
N PHE A 158 0.82 20.01 2.82
CA PHE A 158 0.28 18.64 2.79
C PHE A 158 -1.21 18.61 3.13
N GLU A 159 -1.81 17.42 3.13
CA GLU A 159 -3.17 17.21 3.59
C GLU A 159 -3.28 17.42 5.10
N THR A 160 -4.48 17.68 5.60
CA THR A 160 -4.76 17.77 7.04
C THR A 160 -5.65 16.62 7.47
N LEU A 161 -5.79 16.42 8.77
CA LEU A 161 -6.73 15.45 9.33
C LEU A 161 -8.18 15.82 8.98
N ASP A 162 -8.50 17.10 8.80
CA ASP A 162 -9.82 17.52 8.32
C ASP A 162 -10.08 17.04 6.89
N THR A 163 -9.10 17.13 6.00
CA THR A 163 -9.26 16.64 4.62
C THR A 163 -9.24 15.12 4.56
N ASN A 164 -8.46 14.45 5.42
CA ASN A 164 -8.49 13.00 5.57
C ASN A 164 -9.86 12.50 6.05
N GLU A 165 -10.45 13.15 7.06
CA GLU A 165 -11.78 12.83 7.58
C GLU A 165 -12.86 13.05 6.52
N GLN A 166 -12.79 14.14 5.75
CA GLN A 166 -13.69 14.39 4.63
C GLN A 166 -13.60 13.28 3.58
N LEU A 167 -12.39 12.82 3.26
CA LEU A 167 -12.19 11.73 2.30
C LEU A 167 -12.77 10.42 2.83
N ILE A 168 -12.58 10.09 4.11
CA ILE A 168 -13.18 8.90 4.75
C ILE A 168 -14.70 8.95 4.59
N ASN A 169 -15.34 10.05 5.00
CA ASN A 169 -16.79 10.19 4.95
C ASN A 169 -17.37 10.08 3.51
N GLN A 170 -16.60 10.47 2.50
CA GLN A 170 -17.05 10.48 1.11
C GLN A 170 -16.76 9.17 0.37
N TRP A 171 -15.59 8.57 0.59
CA TRP A 171 -15.06 7.52 -0.27
C TRP A 171 -14.79 6.17 0.41
N HIS A 172 -14.78 6.10 1.74
CA HIS A 172 -14.61 4.83 2.42
C HIS A 172 -15.76 3.86 2.08
N GLU A 173 -15.40 2.62 1.76
CA GLU A 173 -16.29 1.54 1.30
C GLU A 173 -17.00 1.77 -0.04
N LYS A 174 -16.58 2.77 -0.84
CA LYS A 174 -17.14 3.00 -2.18
C LYS A 174 -16.71 1.93 -3.19
N GLY A 175 -17.48 1.87 -4.27
CA GLY A 175 -17.34 0.86 -5.32
C GLY A 175 -17.38 -0.55 -4.74
N ASP A 176 -18.49 -0.91 -4.09
CA ASP A 176 -18.68 -2.23 -3.48
C ASP A 176 -17.53 -2.65 -2.55
N GLY A 177 -17.01 -1.68 -1.77
CA GLY A 177 -15.93 -1.90 -0.83
C GLY A 177 -14.52 -2.00 -1.42
N ARG A 178 -14.31 -1.81 -2.74
CA ARG A 178 -12.93 -1.82 -3.29
C ARG A 178 -12.14 -0.54 -2.99
N ILE A 179 -12.83 0.57 -2.70
CA ILE A 179 -12.18 1.82 -2.31
C ILE A 179 -12.28 1.94 -0.80
N GLN A 180 -11.12 1.98 -0.16
CA GLN A 180 -10.97 2.12 1.28
C GLN A 180 -10.17 3.40 1.53
N VAL A 181 -10.43 4.09 2.63
CA VAL A 181 -9.67 5.28 3.03
C VAL A 181 -9.16 5.03 4.44
N TRP A 182 -7.84 5.13 4.61
CA TRP A 182 -7.19 5.00 5.91
C TRP A 182 -6.72 6.38 6.39
N VAL A 183 -6.37 6.46 7.67
CA VAL A 183 -5.72 7.65 8.20
C VAL A 183 -4.25 7.60 7.83
N GLY A 184 -3.79 8.63 7.14
CA GLY A 184 -2.38 8.80 6.80
C GLY A 184 -1.65 9.69 7.80
N LEU A 185 -0.36 9.48 7.90
CA LEU A 185 0.60 10.46 8.41
C LEU A 185 1.85 10.28 7.57
N GLU A 186 2.39 11.37 7.04
CA GLU A 186 3.62 11.26 6.24
C GLU A 186 4.74 10.61 7.05
N HIS A 187 5.07 11.23 8.18
CA HIS A 187 6.07 10.76 9.10
C HIS A 187 5.84 11.42 10.47
N LEU A 188 6.31 10.80 11.56
CA LEU A 188 6.26 11.36 12.91
C LEU A 188 6.79 12.81 13.06
N PHE A 189 7.65 13.29 12.16
CA PHE A 189 8.20 14.65 12.22
C PHE A 189 7.21 15.70 11.74
N TYR A 190 6.26 15.29 10.91
CA TYR A 190 5.32 16.14 10.19
C TYR A 190 4.06 16.38 11.01
N ALA A 191 4.03 16.00 12.29
CA ALA A 191 2.91 16.23 13.18
C ALA A 191 3.37 16.78 14.54
N GLU A 192 2.59 17.71 15.09
CA GLU A 192 2.66 18.08 16.49
C GLU A 192 1.96 17.04 17.39
N PRO A 193 2.29 16.95 18.69
CA PRO A 193 1.72 15.93 19.59
C PRO A 193 0.19 15.90 19.64
N HIS A 194 -0.47 17.05 19.51
CA HIS A 194 -1.95 17.11 19.55
C HIS A 194 -2.60 16.42 18.35
N ALA A 195 -1.93 16.43 17.19
CA ALA A 195 -2.40 15.77 15.98
C ALA A 195 -2.25 14.25 16.06
N LEU A 196 -1.20 13.75 16.73
CA LEU A 196 -0.99 12.31 16.95
C LEU A 196 -2.15 11.69 17.73
N THR A 197 -2.61 12.36 18.80
CA THR A 197 -3.79 11.94 19.55
C THR A 197 -5.05 11.90 18.67
N ARG A 198 -5.21 12.88 17.78
CA ARG A 198 -6.36 12.93 16.86
C ARG A 198 -6.32 11.82 15.81
N ILE A 199 -5.14 11.47 15.28
CA ILE A 199 -4.96 10.33 14.36
C ILE A 199 -5.46 9.04 15.02
N ALA A 200 -5.02 8.75 16.24
CA ALA A 200 -5.42 7.55 16.96
C ALA A 200 -6.94 7.52 17.22
N ALA A 201 -7.52 8.66 17.61
CA ALA A 201 -8.98 8.78 17.78
C ALA A 201 -9.73 8.53 16.47
N MET A 202 -9.30 9.15 15.37
CA MET A 202 -9.94 9.03 14.06
C MET A 202 -9.93 7.59 13.53
N CYS A 203 -8.81 6.87 13.69
CA CYS A 203 -8.74 5.44 13.32
C CYS A 203 -9.80 4.61 14.05
N ASN A 204 -10.01 4.88 15.35
CA ASN A 204 -10.97 4.17 16.18
C ASN A 204 -12.42 4.58 15.89
N ASP A 205 -12.68 5.89 15.78
CA ASP A 205 -14.01 6.45 15.56
C ASP A 205 -14.60 5.99 14.22
N TYR A 206 -13.76 5.91 13.18
CA TYR A 206 -14.14 5.44 11.84
C TYR A 206 -13.89 3.95 11.59
N ASN A 207 -13.23 3.26 12.53
CA ASN A 207 -12.80 1.86 12.39
C ASN A 207 -11.98 1.58 11.10
N VAL A 208 -11.04 2.48 10.80
CA VAL A 208 -10.15 2.41 9.63
C VAL A 208 -8.70 2.16 10.04
N GLY A 209 -7.86 1.79 9.08
CA GLY A 209 -6.44 1.56 9.35
C GLY A 209 -5.61 2.85 9.42
N PHE A 210 -4.35 2.68 9.81
CA PHE A 210 -3.32 3.70 9.87
C PHE A 210 -2.13 3.29 9.01
N HIS A 211 -1.59 4.24 8.23
CA HIS A 211 -0.40 4.01 7.41
C HIS A 211 0.56 5.22 7.44
N THR A 212 1.86 4.95 7.62
CA THR A 212 2.92 5.96 7.70
C THR A 212 4.28 5.36 7.33
N HIS A 213 5.25 6.20 7.00
CA HIS A 213 6.66 5.81 6.90
C HIS A 213 7.27 5.65 8.29
N SER A 214 8.11 4.63 8.48
CA SER A 214 8.80 4.44 9.75
C SER A 214 10.09 3.62 9.62
N ASN A 215 11.11 4.02 10.38
CA ASN A 215 12.43 3.41 10.40
C ASN A 215 13.06 3.32 9.00
N GLU A 216 12.79 4.28 8.12
CA GLU A 216 13.29 4.22 6.75
C GLU A 216 14.80 4.45 6.71
N SER A 217 15.31 5.41 7.47
CA SER A 217 16.71 5.83 7.44
C SER A 217 17.30 5.94 8.85
N GLN A 218 18.64 5.92 8.95
CA GLN A 218 19.32 6.18 10.23
C GLN A 218 18.96 7.56 10.79
N PHE A 219 18.84 8.56 9.91
CA PHE A 219 18.46 9.91 10.31
C PHE A 219 17.08 9.93 10.97
N ASP A 220 16.09 9.19 10.44
CA ASP A 220 14.78 9.06 11.10
C ASP A 220 14.95 8.53 12.54
N VAL A 221 15.67 7.41 12.70
CA VAL A 221 15.90 6.83 14.03
C VAL A 221 16.58 7.83 14.97
N GLU A 222 17.61 8.54 14.50
CA GLU A 222 18.34 9.54 15.28
C GLU A 222 17.47 10.74 15.68
N GLN A 223 16.68 11.29 14.75
CA GLN A 223 15.78 12.41 15.03
C GLN A 223 14.65 12.00 15.98
N THR A 224 14.11 10.80 15.83
CA THR A 224 13.10 10.27 16.75
C THR A 224 13.70 10.07 18.15
N LEU A 225 14.91 9.50 18.26
CA LEU A 225 15.61 9.38 19.54
C LEU A 225 15.85 10.75 20.19
N ALA A 226 16.29 11.74 19.42
CA ALA A 226 16.51 13.10 19.94
C ALA A 226 15.21 13.73 20.46
N ARG A 227 14.12 13.64 19.69
CA ARG A 227 12.83 14.27 20.00
C ARG A 227 12.07 13.55 21.11
N TYR A 228 12.06 12.22 21.09
CA TYR A 228 11.15 11.39 21.88
C TYR A 228 11.85 10.53 22.92
N GLN A 229 13.18 10.48 22.91
CA GLN A 229 14.02 9.67 23.81
C GLN A 229 13.71 8.17 23.71
N CYS A 230 13.16 7.73 22.59
CA CYS A 230 12.88 6.34 22.23
C CYS A 230 12.91 6.18 20.71
N ARG A 231 12.95 4.94 20.23
CA ARG A 231 12.97 4.61 18.79
C ARG A 231 11.59 4.80 18.13
N PRO A 232 11.50 4.86 16.79
CA PRO A 232 10.26 5.24 16.12
C PRO A 232 9.05 4.38 16.46
N LEU A 233 9.15 3.04 16.51
CA LEU A 233 7.99 2.21 16.88
C LEU A 233 7.54 2.45 18.32
N HIS A 234 8.48 2.61 19.26
CA HIS A 234 8.14 2.94 20.65
C HIS A 234 7.53 4.34 20.77
N ALA A 235 7.94 5.28 19.92
CA ALA A 235 7.33 6.60 19.83
C ALA A 235 5.90 6.52 19.30
N LEU A 236 5.65 5.74 18.24
CA LEU A 236 4.31 5.47 17.73
C LEU A 236 3.42 4.81 18.79
N GLU A 237 3.94 3.81 19.51
CA GLU A 237 3.20 3.11 20.57
C GLU A 237 2.79 4.06 21.69
N ARG A 238 3.73 4.87 22.19
CA ARG A 238 3.47 5.81 23.29
C ARG A 238 2.40 6.84 22.94
N GLN A 239 2.24 7.15 21.66
CA GLN A 239 1.26 8.11 21.15
C GLN A 239 -0.08 7.43 20.78
N GLY A 240 -0.20 6.10 20.96
CA GLY A 240 -1.41 5.34 20.68
C GLY A 240 -1.64 5.02 19.20
N LEU A 241 -0.72 5.38 18.30
CA LEU A 241 -0.90 5.17 16.86
C LEU A 241 -0.90 3.69 16.48
N LEU A 242 -0.20 2.86 17.26
CA LEU A 242 -0.17 1.40 17.06
C LEU A 242 -1.41 0.68 17.59
N GLU A 243 -2.37 1.41 18.16
CA GLU A 243 -3.64 0.85 18.64
C GLU A 243 -4.76 0.91 17.58
N ALA A 244 -4.48 1.51 16.41
CA ALA A 244 -5.42 1.53 15.30
C ALA A 244 -5.84 0.08 14.90
N PRO A 245 -7.08 -0.13 14.42
CA PRO A 245 -7.58 -1.46 14.05
C PRO A 245 -6.68 -2.23 13.09
N LYS A 246 -5.98 -1.51 12.20
CA LYS A 246 -4.97 -2.03 11.28
C LYS A 246 -3.84 -1.01 11.19
N VAL A 247 -2.60 -1.49 11.19
CA VAL A 247 -1.41 -0.65 11.03
C VAL A 247 -0.54 -1.25 9.93
N LEU A 248 -0.14 -0.41 8.97
CA LEU A 248 0.82 -0.75 7.94
C LEU A 248 1.96 0.26 7.96
N LEU A 249 3.20 -0.20 8.11
CA LEU A 249 4.36 0.68 8.11
C LEU A 249 5.19 0.49 6.84
N ALA A 250 5.53 1.58 6.17
CA ALA A 250 6.40 1.54 5.00
C ALA A 250 7.88 1.45 5.41
N HIS A 251 8.66 0.76 4.59
CA HIS A 251 10.11 0.55 4.69
C HIS A 251 10.59 -0.36 5.82
N CYS A 252 10.47 0.08 7.08
CA CYS A 252 10.97 -0.63 8.27
C CYS A 252 12.43 -1.09 8.13
N VAL A 253 13.30 -0.24 7.56
CA VAL A 253 14.70 -0.59 7.26
C VAL A 253 15.54 -0.76 8.52
N TRP A 254 15.40 0.17 9.45
CA TRP A 254 16.21 0.28 10.66
C TRP A 254 15.43 -0.17 11.90
N VAL A 255 14.53 -1.14 11.79
CA VAL A 255 13.92 -1.76 12.98
C VAL A 255 14.95 -2.63 13.69
N ASP A 256 14.93 -2.65 15.03
CA ASP A 256 15.88 -3.43 15.83
C ASP A 256 15.21 -4.56 16.63
N GLU A 257 16.02 -5.29 17.42
CA GLU A 257 15.57 -6.40 18.25
C GLU A 257 14.51 -6.01 19.31
N SER A 258 14.35 -4.73 19.62
CA SER A 258 13.31 -4.23 20.52
C SER A 258 12.00 -3.90 19.81
N GLU A 259 12.06 -3.58 18.51
CA GLU A 259 10.90 -3.14 17.71
C GLU A 259 10.22 -4.33 17.00
N ILE A 260 10.97 -5.32 16.52
CA ILE A 260 10.40 -6.50 15.84
C ILE A 260 9.40 -7.27 16.74
N PRO A 261 9.70 -7.59 18.01
CA PRO A 261 8.72 -8.26 18.88
C PRO A 261 7.47 -7.42 19.14
N LEU A 262 7.61 -6.10 19.23
CA LEU A 262 6.49 -5.17 19.38
C LEU A 262 5.59 -5.20 18.14
N MET A 263 6.18 -5.14 16.95
CA MET A 263 5.46 -5.23 15.68
C MET A 263 4.67 -6.54 15.57
N ALA A 264 5.29 -7.67 15.91
CA ALA A 264 4.63 -8.97 15.93
C ALA A 264 3.47 -9.02 16.93
N HIS A 265 3.70 -8.56 18.16
CA HIS A 265 2.67 -8.54 19.21
C HIS A 265 1.45 -7.67 18.83
N ARG A 266 1.67 -6.58 18.11
CA ARG A 266 0.63 -5.65 17.65
C ARG A 266 0.02 -6.03 16.29
N ASN A 267 0.45 -7.13 15.67
CA ASN A 267 0.04 -7.54 14.32
C ASN A 267 0.23 -6.42 13.27
N ILE A 268 1.34 -5.69 13.36
CA ILE A 268 1.67 -4.62 12.40
C ILE A 268 2.06 -5.27 11.07
N GLY A 269 1.51 -4.77 9.96
CA GLY A 269 1.96 -5.10 8.62
C GLY A 269 3.13 -4.23 8.18
N VAL A 270 3.98 -4.76 7.29
CA VAL A 270 5.11 -4.04 6.71
C VAL A 270 4.98 -3.99 5.20
N ALA A 271 5.10 -2.78 4.62
CA ALA A 271 5.29 -2.60 3.18
C ALA A 271 6.79 -2.47 2.89
N HIS A 272 7.39 -3.55 2.41
CA HIS A 272 8.81 -3.58 2.07
C HIS A 272 9.02 -2.99 0.66
N ASN A 273 9.81 -1.91 0.59
CA ASN A 273 10.06 -1.14 -0.64
C ASN A 273 11.53 -1.30 -1.09
N PRO A 274 11.98 -2.50 -1.52
CA PRO A 274 13.40 -2.81 -1.70
C PRO A 274 14.11 -1.89 -2.71
N ILE A 275 13.46 -1.56 -3.82
CA ILE A 275 14.07 -0.72 -4.86
C ILE A 275 14.28 0.70 -4.34
N SER A 276 13.25 1.32 -3.76
CA SER A 276 13.37 2.65 -3.15
C SER A 276 14.42 2.68 -2.05
N ASN A 277 14.37 1.71 -1.14
CA ASN A 277 15.33 1.59 -0.06
C ASN A 277 16.79 1.56 -0.56
N MET A 278 17.06 0.87 -1.66
CA MET A 278 18.40 0.83 -2.26
C MET A 278 18.72 2.11 -3.03
N LYS A 279 17.77 2.64 -3.81
CA LYS A 279 17.95 3.82 -4.66
C LYS A 279 18.22 5.09 -3.86
N LEU A 280 17.52 5.25 -2.74
CA LEU A 280 17.64 6.40 -1.83
C LEU A 280 18.69 6.18 -0.72
N ALA A 281 19.49 5.11 -0.81
CA ALA A 281 20.49 4.75 0.19
C ALA A 281 19.93 4.64 1.63
N SER A 282 18.66 4.31 1.77
CA SER A 282 17.97 4.15 3.06
C SER A 282 18.51 2.94 3.82
N GLY A 283 18.76 1.82 3.12
CA GLY A 283 19.39 0.61 3.67
C GLY A 283 18.59 -0.67 3.41
N ALA A 284 18.99 -1.80 4.00
CA ALA A 284 18.32 -3.09 3.82
C ALA A 284 17.46 -3.46 5.02
N ALA A 285 16.14 -3.62 4.81
CA ALA A 285 15.23 -4.03 5.87
C ALA A 285 15.47 -5.49 6.31
N PRO A 286 15.37 -5.82 7.62
CA PRO A 286 15.58 -7.16 8.15
C PRO A 286 14.35 -8.06 7.90
N VAL A 287 13.99 -8.27 6.63
CA VAL A 287 12.77 -8.99 6.22
C VAL A 287 12.77 -10.44 6.70
N VAL A 288 13.93 -11.09 6.72
CA VAL A 288 14.05 -12.49 7.18
C VAL A 288 13.70 -12.59 8.67
N GLU A 289 14.16 -11.64 9.48
CA GLU A 289 13.87 -11.56 10.90
C GLU A 289 12.40 -11.23 11.16
N MET A 290 11.83 -10.30 10.39
CA MET A 290 10.41 -9.94 10.47
C MET A 290 9.51 -11.14 10.15
N LEU A 291 9.77 -11.85 9.05
CA LEU A 291 9.02 -13.05 8.67
C LEU A 291 9.15 -14.17 9.71
N LYS A 292 10.35 -14.40 10.28
CA LYS A 292 10.56 -15.36 11.36
C LYS A 292 9.79 -15.01 12.64
N ALA A 293 9.54 -13.72 12.88
CA ALA A 293 8.73 -13.24 13.99
C ALA A 293 7.21 -13.32 13.72
N GLY A 294 6.80 -13.75 12.53
CA GLY A 294 5.38 -13.84 12.14
C GLY A 294 4.77 -12.53 11.65
N ILE A 295 5.59 -11.53 11.33
CA ILE A 295 5.12 -10.25 10.79
C ILE A 295 4.71 -10.45 9.33
N ALA A 296 3.53 -9.93 8.97
CA ALA A 296 3.09 -9.90 7.58
C ALA A 296 3.88 -8.84 6.79
N VAL A 297 4.71 -9.28 5.85
CA VAL A 297 5.52 -8.41 4.99
C VAL A 297 5.02 -8.49 3.55
N GLY A 298 4.50 -7.37 3.03
CA GLY A 298 4.14 -7.19 1.62
C GLY A 298 5.22 -6.44 0.84
N LEU A 299 5.04 -6.38 -0.47
CA LEU A 299 5.92 -5.63 -1.38
C LEU A 299 5.24 -4.33 -1.81
N GLY A 300 5.96 -3.23 -1.68
CA GLY A 300 5.57 -1.93 -2.23
C GLY A 300 6.53 -1.47 -3.31
N THR A 301 6.01 -0.70 -4.26
CA THR A 301 6.85 -0.04 -5.27
C THR A 301 7.46 1.24 -4.76
N ASP A 302 6.84 1.81 -3.72
CA ASP A 302 6.98 3.23 -3.39
C ASP A 302 6.51 4.10 -4.59
N GLY A 303 6.96 5.34 -4.69
CA GLY A 303 6.67 6.16 -5.88
C GLY A 303 7.55 5.84 -7.09
N GLU A 304 7.11 6.37 -8.22
CA GLU A 304 7.80 6.23 -9.51
C GLU A 304 9.03 7.15 -9.67
N LYS A 305 9.28 8.04 -8.70
CA LYS A 305 10.40 8.98 -8.64
C LYS A 305 11.58 8.41 -7.82
N GLU A 306 11.31 7.35 -7.05
CA GLU A 306 12.21 6.63 -6.14
C GLU A 306 12.27 5.13 -6.45
N ASN A 307 11.79 4.69 -7.63
CA ASN A 307 11.86 3.30 -8.08
C ASN A 307 12.67 3.07 -9.38
N ASN A 308 12.18 3.28 -10.61
CA ASN A 308 11.22 4.26 -11.11
C ASN A 308 10.10 3.63 -11.99
N ASN A 309 9.51 2.52 -11.54
CA ASN A 309 8.36 1.91 -12.20
C ASN A 309 7.39 1.33 -11.15
N LEU A 310 6.15 1.06 -11.55
CA LEU A 310 5.12 0.55 -10.62
C LEU A 310 4.81 -0.95 -10.80
N ASN A 311 5.77 -1.72 -11.32
CA ASN A 311 5.60 -3.14 -11.56
C ASN A 311 6.23 -3.97 -10.42
N ILE A 312 5.39 -4.67 -9.66
CA ILE A 312 5.82 -5.50 -8.51
C ILE A 312 6.72 -6.69 -8.92
N PHE A 313 6.68 -7.14 -10.19
CA PHE A 313 7.60 -8.17 -10.68
C PHE A 313 9.03 -7.66 -10.93
N LYS A 314 9.24 -6.34 -10.96
CA LYS A 314 10.52 -5.72 -11.35
C LYS A 314 11.26 -5.12 -10.17
#